data_AF-W1YC93-F1
#
_entry.id   AF-W1YC93-F1
#
_cell.length_a   1.000
_cell.length_b   1.000
_cell.length_c   1.000
_cell.angle_alpha   90.00
_cell.angle_beta   90.00
_cell.angle_gamma   90.00
#
_symmetry.space_group_name_H-M   'P 1'
#
loop_
_entity.id
_entity.type
_entity.pdbx_description
1 polymer ?
#
loop_
_entity_poly.entity_id
_entity_poly.type
_entity_poly.pdbx_seq_one_letter_code
_entity_poly.pdbx_strand_id
1 'polypeptide(L)'
;PKREALFKQLATQQSPRTLFISCSDSRLVPELVTQREPGDLFVIRNAGNIVPSYGPEPGGVSASVEYAVAALRVSDIVICGH
;
A
#
# COMPACT_ATOMS: atom_id res chain seq x y z
N PRO A 1 2.68 -22.45 9.51
CA PRO A 1 2.51 -22.88 10.92
C PRO A 1 2.37 -21.74 11.98
N LYS A 2 3.07 -20.59 11.91
CA LYS A 2 2.84 -19.49 12.88
C LYS A 2 1.85 -18.40 12.44
N ARG A 3 1.72 -18.15 11.13
CA ARG A 3 0.81 -17.13 10.56
C ARG A 3 -0.36 -17.73 9.77
N GLU A 4 -0.64 -19.02 9.96
CA GLU A 4 -1.63 -19.74 9.14
C GLU A 4 -3.04 -19.17 9.29
N ALA A 5 -3.46 -18.87 10.53
CA ALA A 5 -4.77 -18.27 10.80
C ALA A 5 -4.90 -16.88 10.14
N LEU A 6 -3.86 -16.05 10.24
CA LEU A 6 -3.81 -14.73 9.61
C LEU A 6 -3.96 -14.84 8.08
N PHE A 7 -3.16 -15.68 7.43
CA PHE A 7 -3.24 -15.82 5.97
C PHE A 7 -4.54 -16.47 5.49
N LYS A 8 -5.15 -17.37 6.28
CA LYS A 8 -6.49 -17.89 6.01
C LYS A 8 -7.55 -16.78 6.00
N GLN A 9 -7.46 -15.83 6.92
CA GLN A 9 -8.35 -14.67 6.95
C GLN A 9 -8.07 -13.72 5.77
N LEU A 10 -6.80 -13.40 5.51
CA LEU A 10 -6.42 -12.47 4.43
C LEU A 10 -6.68 -13.02 3.03
N ALA A 11 -6.80 -14.33 2.87
CA ALA A 11 -7.10 -14.96 1.59
C ALA A 11 -8.49 -14.61 1.05
N THR A 12 -9.44 -14.24 1.91
CA THR A 12 -10.81 -13.90 1.48
C THR A 12 -11.05 -12.40 1.39
N GLN A 13 -10.36 -11.60 2.21
CA GLN A 13 -10.56 -10.15 2.25
C GLN A 13 -9.32 -9.43 2.77
N GLN A 14 -9.14 -8.20 2.31
CA GLN A 14 -8.25 -7.20 2.89
C GLN A 14 -9.05 -5.99 3.36
N SER A 15 -8.56 -5.32 4.42
CA SER A 15 -9.13 -4.07 4.93
C SER A 15 -8.01 -3.18 5.51
N PRO A 16 -7.01 -2.81 4.69
CA PRO A 16 -5.91 -1.97 5.15
C PRO A 16 -6.43 -0.60 5.57
N ARG A 17 -5.80 0.00 6.57
CA ARG A 17 -6.17 1.36 7.03
C ARG A 17 -5.41 2.45 6.27
N THR A 18 -4.25 2.12 5.71
CA THR A 18 -3.34 3.11 5.16
C THR A 18 -2.87 2.69 3.77
N LEU A 19 -2.97 3.62 2.81
CA LEU A 19 -2.19 3.57 1.57
C LEU A 19 -0.79 4.11 1.87
N PHE A 20 0.23 3.29 1.67
CA PHE A 20 1.63 3.64 1.90
C PHE A 20 2.40 3.66 0.58
N ILE A 21 2.87 4.83 0.17
CA ILE A 21 3.61 5.06 -1.08
C ILE A 21 5.08 5.23 -0.73
N SER A 22 5.95 4.35 -1.24
CA SER A 22 7.36 4.32 -0.85
C SER A 22 8.31 4.10 -2.02
N CYS A 23 9.60 4.36 -1.79
CA CYS A 23 10.62 4.11 -2.80
C CYS A 23 10.79 2.60 -3.04
N SER A 24 11.14 2.21 -4.27
CA SER A 24 11.55 0.82 -4.62
C SER A 24 12.92 0.42 -4.05
N ASP A 25 13.58 1.27 -3.27
CA ASP A 25 14.84 0.97 -2.58
C ASP A 25 14.74 -0.33 -1.77
N SER A 26 15.59 -1.30 -2.06
CA SER A 26 15.54 -2.64 -1.44
C SER A 26 15.78 -2.65 0.07
N ARG A 27 16.30 -1.55 0.63
CA ARG A 27 16.53 -1.38 2.07
C ARG A 27 15.27 -0.94 2.82
N LEU A 28 14.28 -0.40 2.10
CA LEU A 28 13.00 0.02 2.66
C LEU A 28 11.98 -1.09 2.46
N VAL A 29 11.58 -1.73 3.56
CA VAL A 29 10.45 -2.66 3.60
C VAL A 29 9.35 -2.02 4.45
N PRO A 30 8.26 -1.52 3.83
CA PRO A 30 7.23 -0.74 4.52
C PRO A 30 6.71 -1.39 5.80
N GLU A 31 6.42 -2.68 5.77
CA GLU A 31 5.90 -3.44 6.89
C GLU A 31 6.90 -3.54 8.05
N LEU A 32 8.20 -3.69 7.74
CA LEU A 32 9.23 -3.76 8.77
C LEU A 32 9.48 -2.39 9.43
N VAL A 33 9.55 -1.32 8.63
CA VAL A 33 9.82 0.04 9.14
C VAL A 33 8.64 0.56 9.96
N THR A 34 7.42 0.23 9.57
CA THR A 34 6.20 0.68 10.27
C THR A 34 5.73 -0.30 11.35
N GLN A 35 6.43 -1.43 11.53
CA GLN A 35 6.08 -2.51 12.46
C GLN A 35 4.64 -3.01 12.27
N ARG A 36 4.26 -3.23 11.01
CA ARG A 36 2.92 -3.69 10.60
C ARG A 36 2.93 -5.12 10.10
N GLU A 37 1.78 -5.76 10.20
CA GLU A 37 1.56 -7.11 9.71
C GLU A 37 0.94 -7.10 8.30
N PRO A 38 1.03 -8.22 7.55
CA PRO A 38 0.34 -8.34 6.26
C PRO A 38 -1.14 -7.98 6.36
N GLY A 39 -1.63 -7.17 5.41
CA GLY A 39 -3.01 -6.70 5.37
C GLY A 39 -3.27 -5.38 6.10
N ASP A 40 -2.33 -4.86 6.89
CA ASP A 40 -2.47 -3.55 7.55
C ASP A 40 -2.28 -2.38 6.57
N LEU A 41 -1.41 -2.56 5.56
CA LEU A 41 -1.01 -1.57 4.58
C LEU A 41 -1.43 -1.99 3.16
N PHE A 42 -1.87 -1.02 2.37
CA PHE A 42 -1.93 -1.12 0.92
C PHE A 42 -0.75 -0.36 0.32
N VAL A 43 0.14 -1.01 -0.42
CA VAL A 43 1.47 -0.46 -0.72
C VAL A 43 1.65 -0.19 -2.20
N ILE A 44 2.15 1.01 -2.54
CA ILE A 44 2.67 1.35 -3.87
C ILE A 44 4.17 1.59 -3.76
N ARG A 45 4.96 0.97 -4.63
CA ARG A 45 6.41 1.20 -4.70
C ARG A 45 6.86 1.60 -6.10
N ASN A 46 7.52 2.74 -6.21
CA ASN A 46 8.19 3.16 -7.45
C ASN A 46 9.48 3.92 -7.14
N ALA A 47 10.36 4.09 -8.13
CA ALA A 47 11.59 4.83 -7.95
C ALA A 47 11.28 6.31 -7.64
N GLY A 48 11.73 6.76 -6.47
CA GLY A 48 11.49 8.14 -6.01
C GLY A 48 10.09 8.40 -5.46
N ASN A 49 9.30 7.35 -5.15
CA ASN A 49 8.00 7.45 -4.47
C ASN A 49 7.07 8.52 -5.08
N ILE A 50 7.12 8.60 -6.40
CA ILE A 50 6.48 9.65 -7.19
C ILE A 50 4.99 9.38 -7.28
N VAL A 51 4.22 10.42 -6.97
CA VAL A 51 2.78 10.49 -7.23
C VAL A 51 2.58 11.51 -8.34
N PRO A 52 2.31 11.07 -9.59
CA PRO A 52 2.09 12.00 -10.68
C PRO A 52 0.80 12.80 -10.46
N SER A 53 0.76 14.02 -10.99
CA SER A 53 -0.48 14.80 -11.07
C SER A 53 -1.56 14.02 -11.83
N TYR A 54 -2.81 14.27 -11.48
CA TYR A 54 -3.95 13.68 -12.20
C TYR A 54 -3.92 14.07 -13.69
N GLY A 55 -4.13 13.07 -14.55
CA GLY A 55 -4.22 13.22 -16.00
C GLY A 55 -5.35 12.36 -16.56
N PRO A 56 -5.75 12.58 -17.83
CA PRO A 56 -6.88 11.88 -18.44
C PRO A 56 -6.64 10.38 -18.62
N GLU A 57 -5.38 9.97 -18.80
CA GLU A 57 -5.00 8.56 -18.93
C GLU A 57 -4.62 7.99 -17.55
N PRO A 58 -5.31 6.96 -17.05
CA PRO A 58 -5.00 6.36 -15.76
C PRO A 58 -3.66 5.61 -15.81
N GLY A 59 -2.72 6.03 -14.96
CA GLY A 59 -1.48 5.30 -14.69
C GLY A 59 -1.62 4.32 -13.52
N GLY A 60 -0.61 3.47 -13.32
CA GLY A 60 -0.61 2.48 -12.23
C GLY A 60 -0.76 3.09 -10.83
N VAL A 61 -0.16 4.26 -10.59
CA VAL A 61 -0.30 4.99 -9.31
C VAL A 61 -1.71 5.55 -9.14
N SER A 62 -2.26 6.23 -10.14
CA SER A 62 -3.60 6.83 -10.04
C SER A 62 -4.69 5.77 -9.87
N ALA A 63 -4.61 4.66 -10.59
CA ALA A 63 -5.54 3.53 -10.44
C ALA A 63 -5.45 2.88 -9.06
N SER A 64 -4.23 2.76 -8.52
CA SER A 64 -4.02 2.19 -7.18
C SER A 64 -4.49 3.13 -6.06
N VAL A 65 -4.30 4.44 -6.22
CA VAL A 65 -4.85 5.47 -5.32
C VAL A 65 -6.37 5.43 -5.33
N GLU A 66 -6.99 5.40 -6.53
CA GLU A 66 -8.43 5.29 -6.68
C GLU A 66 -8.98 4.03 -5.99
N TYR A 67 -8.34 2.88 -6.22
CA TYR A 67 -8.75 1.63 -5.58
C TYR A 67 -8.62 1.70 -4.04
N ALA A 68 -7.52 2.23 -3.53
CA ALA A 68 -7.31 2.37 -2.10
C ALA A 68 -8.39 3.24 -1.44
N VAL A 69 -8.75 4.36 -2.08
CA VAL A 69 -9.71 5.32 -1.54
C VAL A 69 -11.16 4.85 -1.73
N ALA A 70 -11.54 4.51 -2.97
CA ALA A 70 -12.92 4.24 -3.33
C ALA A 70 -13.37 2.82 -2.94
N ALA A 71 -12.50 1.81 -3.14
CA ALA A 71 -12.84 0.42 -2.90
C ALA A 71 -12.43 -0.04 -1.49
N LEU A 72 -11.17 0.21 -1.09
CA LEU A 72 -10.65 -0.25 0.21
C LEU A 72 -10.99 0.70 1.37
N ARG A 73 -11.35 1.96 1.06
CA ARG A 73 -11.72 2.99 2.05
C ARG A 73 -10.64 3.21 3.12
N VAL A 74 -9.39 3.30 2.68
CA VAL A 74 -8.27 3.66 3.58
C VAL A 74 -8.54 5.01 4.24
N SER A 75 -8.18 5.14 5.52
CA SER A 75 -8.31 6.40 6.26
C SER A 75 -7.15 7.34 6.01
N ASP A 76 -5.96 6.78 5.74
CA ASP A 76 -4.71 7.52 5.68
C ASP A 76 -3.96 7.25 4.38
N ILE A 77 -3.32 8.29 3.84
CA ILE A 77 -2.39 8.19 2.71
C ILE A 77 -1.05 8.77 3.16
N VAL A 78 0.00 7.95 3.12
CA VAL A 78 1.35 8.34 3.54
C VAL A 78 2.29 8.23 2.35
N ILE A 79 3.04 9.32 2.09
CA ILE A 79 4.17 9.32 1.15
C ILE A 79 5.45 9.26 1.97
N CYS A 80 6.17 8.16 1.87
CA CYS A 80 7.44 7.92 2.54
C CYS A 80 8.58 8.05 1.53
N GLY A 81 9.42 9.08 1.70
CA GLY A 81 10.55 9.36 0.82
C GLY A 81 11.63 8.28 0.84
N HIS A 82 12.19 8.01 2.03
CA HIS A 82 13.27 7.04 2.25
C HIS A 82 13.00 6.15 3.45
#